data_AF-A0A8T1YEN3-F1
#
_entry.id   AF-A0A8T1YEN3-F1
#
_cell.length_a   1.000
_cell.length_b   1.000
_cell.length_c   1.000
_cell.angle_alpha   90.00
_cell.angle_beta   90.00
_cell.angle_gamma   90.00
#
_symmetry.space_group_name_H-M   'P 1'
#
loop_
_entity.id
_entity.type
_entity.pdbx_description
1 polymer ?
#
loop_
_entity_poly.entity_id
_entity_poly.type
_entity_poly.pdbx_seq_one_letter_code
_entity_poly.pdbx_strand_id
1 'polypeptide(L)'
;MKPSICSSIVLILLIILPTTISHDYSDALTKSILFFEGQRSGYLPREQRMTWRRNSALNDGKNLNANLVGGYYDAGDNIKFHFPMAFTTTMLAWSAIDFGSYMSPADLRDNLVALRWGTNYLLKTVSQLPNRIFVQVR
;
A
#
# COMPACT_ATOMS: atom_id res chain seq x y z
N MET A 1 -32.68 -46.49 21.15
CA MET A 1 -31.90 -46.97 19.99
C MET A 1 -30.45 -46.58 20.24
N LYS A 2 -29.52 -47.54 20.34
CA LYS A 2 -28.09 -47.24 20.58
C LYS A 2 -27.48 -46.68 19.29
N PRO A 3 -26.74 -45.57 19.32
CA PRO A 3 -26.07 -45.07 18.13
C PRO A 3 -25.11 -46.13 17.60
N SER A 4 -25.14 -46.37 16.28
CA SER A 4 -24.22 -47.28 15.61
C SER A 4 -22.78 -46.80 15.83
N ILE A 5 -21.86 -47.72 16.14
CA ILE A 5 -20.42 -47.46 16.28
C ILE A 5 -19.87 -46.69 15.08
N CYS A 6 -20.42 -46.93 13.88
CA CYS A 6 -20.06 -46.23 12.65
C CYS A 6 -20.42 -44.74 12.70
N SER A 7 -21.56 -44.39 13.29
CA SER A 7 -22.00 -43.00 13.47
C SER A 7 -21.11 -42.23 14.45
N SER A 8 -20.66 -42.92 15.51
CA SER A 8 -19.71 -42.36 16.48
C SER A 8 -18.32 -42.14 15.89
N ILE A 9 -17.86 -43.03 15.01
CA ILE A 9 -16.56 -42.89 14.31
C ILE A 9 -16.59 -41.72 13.32
N VAL A 10 -17.68 -41.55 12.55
CA VAL A 10 -17.82 -40.43 11.61
C VAL A 10 -17.85 -39.08 12.35
N LEU A 11 -18.56 -39.00 13.48
CA LEU A 11 -18.60 -37.80 14.30
C LEU A 11 -17.23 -37.46 14.88
N ILE A 12 -16.47 -38.46 15.34
CA ILE A 12 -15.09 -38.29 15.83
C ILE A 12 -14.16 -37.84 14.69
N LEU A 13 -14.29 -38.39 13.48
CA LEU A 13 -13.49 -37.96 12.31
C LEU A 13 -13.74 -36.50 11.94
N LEU A 14 -15.00 -36.04 12.00
CA LEU A 14 -15.39 -34.65 11.73
C LEU A 14 -14.84 -33.65 12.76
N ILE A 15 -14.60 -34.10 14.01
CA ILE A 15 -14.00 -33.29 15.07
C ILE A 15 -12.47 -33.23 14.96
N ILE A 16 -11.83 -34.24 14.34
CA ILE A 16 -10.37 -34.35 14.19
C ILE A 16 -9.87 -33.66 12.90
N LEU A 17 -10.73 -33.38 11.92
CA LEU A 17 -10.37 -32.63 10.73
C LEU A 17 -9.99 -31.19 11.10
N PRO A 18 -8.73 -30.76 10.91
CA PRO A 18 -8.37 -29.37 11.12
C PRO A 18 -9.11 -28.53 10.10
N THR A 19 -10.06 -27.70 10.55
CA THR A 19 -10.68 -26.68 9.71
C THR A 19 -9.70 -25.53 9.56
N THR A 20 -8.68 -25.70 8.71
CA THR A 20 -7.86 -24.57 8.30
C THR A 20 -8.68 -23.73 7.32
N ILE A 21 -9.13 -22.56 7.78
CA ILE A 21 -9.66 -21.55 6.87
C ILE A 21 -8.47 -21.01 6.10
N SER A 22 -8.35 -21.39 4.83
CA SER A 22 -7.35 -20.83 3.93
C SER A 22 -7.63 -19.34 3.74
N HIS A 23 -6.61 -18.50 3.91
CA HIS A 23 -6.72 -17.07 3.64
C HIS A 23 -6.53 -16.79 2.15
N ASP A 24 -7.37 -15.90 1.59
CA ASP A 24 -7.19 -15.40 0.23
C ASP A 24 -6.09 -14.32 0.23
N TYR A 25 -4.85 -14.75 0.09
CA TYR A 25 -3.69 -13.84 0.02
C TYR A 25 -3.66 -13.01 -1.26
N SER A 26 -4.33 -13.45 -2.33
CA SER A 26 -4.43 -12.66 -3.56
C SER A 26 -5.28 -11.43 -3.32
N ASP A 27 -6.48 -11.61 -2.76
CA ASP A 27 -7.38 -10.51 -2.41
C ASP A 27 -6.74 -9.57 -1.37
N ALA A 28 -6.07 -10.13 -0.36
CA ALA A 28 -5.35 -9.35 0.64
C ALA A 28 -4.24 -8.48 0.02
N LEU A 29 -3.44 -9.04 -0.90
CA LEU A 29 -2.38 -8.31 -1.59
C LEU A 29 -2.95 -7.20 -2.47
N THR A 30 -3.95 -7.49 -3.30
CA THR A 30 -4.60 -6.49 -4.17
C THR A 30 -5.13 -5.32 -3.34
N LYS A 31 -5.79 -5.59 -2.21
CA LYS A 31 -6.30 -4.55 -1.31
C LYS A 31 -5.18 -3.78 -0.60
N SER A 32 -4.10 -4.44 -0.20
CA SER A 32 -2.91 -3.80 0.39
C SER A 32 -2.26 -2.82 -0.57
N ILE A 33 -2.17 -3.16 -1.87
CA ILE A 33 -1.64 -2.24 -2.89
C ILE A 33 -2.63 -1.09 -3.16
N LEU A 34 -3.93 -1.39 -3.22
CA LEU A 34 -4.99 -0.38 -3.39
C LEU A 34 -4.99 0.68 -2.28
N PHE A 35 -4.64 0.31 -1.05
CA PHE A 35 -4.52 1.24 0.08
C PHE A 35 -3.62 2.44 -0.25
N PHE A 36 -2.53 2.25 -1.01
CA PHE A 36 -1.65 3.36 -1.39
C PHE A 36 -2.36 4.42 -2.23
N GLU A 37 -3.31 4.06 -3.09
CA GLU A 37 -4.14 5.06 -3.80
C GLU A 37 -5.00 5.88 -2.83
N GLY A 38 -5.43 5.24 -1.76
CA GLY A 38 -6.13 5.85 -0.63
C GLY A 38 -5.29 6.89 0.12
N GLN A 39 -3.96 6.83 0.04
CA GLN A 39 -3.05 7.73 0.74
C GLN A 39 -2.43 8.83 -0.13
N ARG A 40 -2.61 8.81 -1.46
CA ARG A 40 -1.98 9.79 -2.37
C ARG A 40 -2.34 11.24 -2.04
N SER A 41 -1.38 12.14 -2.00
CA SER A 41 -1.56 13.59 -1.89
C SER A 41 -1.18 14.29 -3.20
N GLY A 42 -1.76 15.44 -3.53
CA GLY A 42 -1.48 16.17 -4.78
C GLY A 42 -2.53 15.94 -5.87
N TYR A 43 -2.11 16.08 -7.13
CA TYR A 43 -2.98 15.85 -8.29
C TYR A 43 -3.15 14.36 -8.57
N LEU A 44 -4.36 13.84 -8.38
CA LEU A 44 -4.64 12.42 -8.58
C LEU A 44 -4.77 12.06 -10.06
N PRO A 45 -4.24 10.90 -10.50
CA PRO A 45 -4.46 10.39 -11.86
C PRO A 45 -5.96 10.16 -12.12
N ARG A 46 -6.38 10.31 -13.38
CA ARG A 46 -7.79 10.05 -13.77
C ARG A 46 -8.14 8.57 -13.62
N GLU A 47 -7.14 7.72 -13.78
CA GLU A 47 -7.24 6.26 -13.75
C GLU A 47 -7.20 5.68 -12.32
N GLN A 48 -7.16 6.54 -11.29
CA GLN A 48 -7.21 6.10 -9.89
C GLN A 48 -8.52 5.37 -9.58
N ARG A 49 -8.42 4.24 -8.87
CA ARG A 49 -9.52 3.35 -8.48
C ARG A 49 -10.23 3.83 -7.21
N MET A 50 -9.55 4.52 -6.31
CA MET A 50 -10.14 5.10 -5.10
C MET A 50 -10.98 6.36 -5.41
N THR A 51 -12.24 6.14 -5.81
CA THR A 51 -13.16 7.17 -6.35
C THR A 51 -13.64 8.22 -5.34
N TRP A 52 -13.45 7.99 -4.04
CA TRP A 52 -13.80 8.93 -2.98
C TRP A 52 -12.67 9.92 -2.65
N ARG A 53 -11.44 9.70 -3.17
CA ARG A 53 -10.31 10.65 -3.05
C ARG A 53 -10.38 11.74 -4.13
N ARG A 54 -9.81 12.91 -3.84
CA ARG A 54 -9.73 14.07 -4.75
C ARG A 54 -8.37 14.76 -4.62
N ASN A 55 -8.08 15.66 -5.57
CA ASN A 55 -6.88 16.51 -5.53
C ASN A 55 -6.78 17.25 -4.19
N SER A 56 -5.60 17.24 -3.57
CA SER A 56 -5.38 17.83 -2.26
C SER A 56 -3.96 18.39 -2.11
N ALA A 57 -3.72 19.25 -1.12
CA ALA A 57 -2.40 19.77 -0.77
C ALA A 57 -1.61 20.37 -1.96
N LEU A 58 -2.32 21.16 -2.79
CA LEU A 58 -1.78 21.69 -4.06
C LEU A 58 -0.83 22.89 -3.89
N ASN A 59 -0.65 23.36 -2.66
CA ASN A 59 0.23 24.49 -2.31
C ASN A 59 1.48 24.05 -1.55
N ASP A 60 1.71 22.74 -1.41
CA ASP A 60 2.81 22.20 -0.62
C ASP A 60 4.17 22.67 -1.15
N GLY A 61 4.96 23.28 -0.25
CA GLY A 61 6.29 23.84 -0.54
C GLY A 61 6.29 25.25 -1.14
N LYS A 62 5.13 25.81 -1.51
CA LYS A 62 5.05 27.11 -2.20
C LYS A 62 5.65 28.26 -1.40
N ASN A 63 5.47 28.26 -0.08
CA ASN A 63 6.05 29.25 0.84
C ASN A 63 7.58 29.20 0.93
N LEU A 64 8.19 28.12 0.44
CA LEU A 64 9.64 27.89 0.42
C LEU A 64 10.20 27.94 -1.01
N ASN A 65 9.41 28.44 -1.98
CA ASN A 65 9.74 28.44 -3.41
C ASN A 65 10.08 27.03 -3.94
N ALA A 66 9.42 26.00 -3.42
CA ALA A 66 9.58 24.61 -3.82
C ALA A 66 8.23 24.00 -4.25
N ASN A 67 8.26 22.96 -5.08
CA ASN A 67 7.11 22.13 -5.40
C ASN A 67 7.19 20.81 -4.65
N LEU A 68 6.40 20.69 -3.57
CA LEU A 68 6.26 19.48 -2.75
C LEU A 68 4.84 18.89 -2.85
N VAL A 69 4.15 19.12 -3.96
CA VAL A 69 2.87 18.47 -4.29
C VAL A 69 3.15 17.01 -4.69
N GLY A 70 2.39 16.06 -4.15
CA GLY A 70 2.61 14.62 -4.38
C GLY A 70 2.78 13.81 -3.09
N GLY A 71 3.26 12.58 -3.22
CA GLY A 71 3.62 11.74 -2.07
C GLY A 71 2.42 11.11 -1.37
N TYR A 72 2.66 10.51 -0.21
CA TYR A 72 1.65 9.86 0.60
C TYR A 72 1.39 10.62 1.90
N TYR A 73 0.14 10.61 2.35
CA TYR A 73 -0.16 10.88 3.76
C TYR A 73 0.29 9.69 4.61
N ASP A 74 0.86 9.98 5.78
CA ASP A 74 1.53 8.98 6.61
C ASP A 74 0.56 7.94 7.17
N ALA A 75 -0.55 8.41 7.75
CA ALA A 75 -1.54 7.56 8.39
C ALA A 75 -2.98 8.07 8.14
N GLY A 76 -3.79 8.20 9.19
CA GLY A 76 -5.14 8.77 9.12
C GLY A 76 -5.19 10.29 9.12
N ASP A 77 -4.03 10.95 9.20
CA ASP A 77 -3.88 12.39 9.15
C ASP A 77 -3.47 12.87 7.74
N ASN A 78 -3.07 14.13 7.62
CA ASN A 78 -2.65 14.72 6.35
C ASN A 78 -1.19 15.22 6.35
N ILE A 79 -0.38 14.79 7.32
CA ILE A 79 1.05 15.10 7.34
C ILE A 79 1.78 14.11 6.43
N LYS A 80 2.81 14.63 5.75
CA LYS A 80 3.76 13.81 4.99
C LYS A 80 5.03 13.67 5.81
N PHE A 81 5.15 12.61 6.59
CA PHE A 81 6.40 12.27 7.26
C PHE A 81 7.30 11.51 6.29
N HIS A 82 8.46 12.09 5.93
CA HIS A 82 9.24 11.52 4.83
C HIS A 82 10.06 10.30 5.24
N PHE A 83 10.41 10.17 6.52
CA PHE A 83 11.15 9.00 7.00
C PHE A 83 10.34 7.69 6.87
N PRO A 84 9.11 7.57 7.42
CA PRO A 84 8.28 6.41 7.18
C PRO A 84 7.90 6.27 5.70
N MET A 85 7.62 7.35 4.97
CA MET A 85 7.35 7.27 3.53
C MET A 85 8.53 6.67 2.73
N ALA A 86 9.77 7.08 3.05
CA ALA A 86 10.97 6.53 2.42
C ALA A 86 11.13 5.05 2.75
N PHE A 87 10.96 4.67 4.01
CA PHE A 87 10.98 3.27 4.43
C PHE A 87 9.93 2.43 3.68
N THR A 88 8.68 2.89 3.63
CA THR A 88 7.60 2.22 2.92
C THR A 88 7.88 2.10 1.42
N THR A 89 8.46 3.14 0.80
CA THR A 89 8.85 3.12 -0.61
C THR A 89 9.96 2.10 -0.87
N THR A 90 10.95 2.00 0.02
CA THR A 90 11.98 0.96 -0.02
C THR A 90 11.36 -0.43 0.08
N MET A 91 10.40 -0.64 0.98
CA MET A 91 9.73 -1.93 1.13
C MET A 91 8.87 -2.31 -0.08
N LEU A 92 8.23 -1.36 -0.76
CA LEU A 92 7.55 -1.62 -2.03
C LEU A 92 8.53 -2.08 -3.11
N ALA A 93 9.69 -1.41 -3.24
CA ALA A 93 10.73 -1.80 -4.18
C ALA A 93 11.29 -3.19 -3.88
N TRP A 94 11.64 -3.45 -2.62
CA TRP A 94 12.14 -4.76 -2.21
C TRP A 94 11.09 -5.86 -2.45
N SER A 95 9.82 -5.59 -2.14
CA SER A 95 8.72 -6.52 -2.42
C SER A 95 8.63 -6.90 -3.90
N ALA A 96 8.78 -5.93 -4.80
CA ALA A 96 8.78 -6.20 -6.24
C ALA A 96 10.01 -7.01 -6.70
N ILE A 97 11.18 -6.77 -6.10
CA ILE A 97 12.43 -7.49 -6.44
C ILE A 97 12.35 -8.95 -5.99
N ASP A 98 12.03 -9.20 -4.73
CA ASP A 98 12.11 -10.55 -4.14
C ASP A 98 10.86 -11.39 -4.42
N PHE A 99 9.70 -10.74 -4.46
CA PHE A 99 8.41 -11.43 -4.51
C PHE A 99 7.58 -11.13 -5.76
N GLY A 100 8.10 -10.35 -6.71
CA GLY A 100 7.37 -9.98 -7.92
C GLY A 100 6.87 -11.18 -8.75
N SER A 101 7.59 -12.31 -8.72
CA SER A 101 7.17 -13.56 -9.40
C SER A 101 5.98 -14.26 -8.75
N TYR A 102 5.67 -13.95 -7.48
CA TYR A 102 4.49 -14.47 -6.77
C TYR A 102 3.27 -13.54 -6.88
N MET A 103 3.45 -12.34 -7.42
CA MET A 103 2.35 -11.39 -7.65
C MET A 103 1.65 -11.71 -8.96
N SER A 104 0.34 -11.44 -9.03
CA SER A 104 -0.32 -11.41 -10.34
C SER A 104 0.30 -10.29 -11.21
N PRO A 105 0.23 -10.38 -12.56
CA PRO A 105 0.72 -9.30 -13.43
C PRO A 105 0.06 -7.95 -13.12
N ALA A 106 -1.19 -7.94 -12.66
CA ALA A 106 -1.90 -6.74 -12.27
C ALA A 106 -1.36 -6.17 -10.95
N ASP A 107 -1.16 -7.00 -9.93
CA ASP A 107 -0.63 -6.55 -8.63
C ASP A 107 0.80 -6.06 -8.75
N LEU A 108 1.66 -6.74 -9.52
CA LEU A 108 3.02 -6.27 -9.76
C LEU A 108 3.02 -4.90 -10.43
N ARG A 109 2.20 -4.71 -11.47
CA ARG A 109 2.04 -3.41 -12.13
C ARG A 109 1.59 -2.34 -11.15
N ASP A 110 0.57 -2.63 -10.33
CA ASP A 110 -0.01 -1.66 -9.42
C ASP A 110 0.95 -1.33 -8.25
N ASN A 111 1.73 -2.31 -7.78
CA ASN A 111 2.84 -2.10 -6.84
C ASN A 111 3.89 -1.16 -7.42
N LEU A 112 4.32 -1.39 -8.67
CA LEU A 112 5.29 -0.52 -9.36
C LEU A 112 4.74 0.91 -9.57
N VAL A 113 3.43 1.05 -9.80
CA VAL A 113 2.77 2.37 -9.85
C VAL A 113 2.78 3.05 -8.47
N ALA A 114 2.52 2.32 -7.39
CA ALA A 114 2.60 2.85 -6.02
C ALA A 114 4.05 3.24 -5.66
N LEU A 115 5.02 2.42 -6.02
CA LEU A 115 6.45 2.71 -5.86
C LEU A 115 6.83 3.99 -6.61
N ARG A 116 6.44 4.12 -7.89
CA ARG A 116 6.74 5.30 -8.72
C ARG A 116 6.14 6.58 -8.13
N TRP A 117 4.95 6.51 -7.55
CA TRP A 117 4.33 7.67 -6.90
C TRP A 117 5.17 8.16 -5.71
N GLY A 118 5.63 7.24 -4.85
CA GLY A 118 6.50 7.54 -3.72
C GLY A 118 7.86 8.07 -4.15
N THR A 119 8.54 7.38 -5.07
CA THR A 119 9.88 7.79 -5.54
C THR A 119 9.87 9.12 -6.29
N ASN A 120 8.85 9.38 -7.12
CA ASN A 120 8.70 10.69 -7.77
C ASN A 120 8.60 11.83 -6.74
N TYR A 121 7.92 11.60 -5.62
CA TYR A 121 7.84 12.58 -4.55
C TYR A 121 9.17 12.74 -3.81
N LEU A 122 9.80 11.64 -3.39
CA LEU A 122 11.10 11.67 -2.71
C LEU A 122 12.20 12.32 -3.57
N LEU A 123 12.14 12.18 -4.91
CA LEU A 123 13.04 12.90 -5.79
C LEU A 123 12.85 14.42 -5.67
N LYS A 124 11.61 14.90 -5.57
CA LYS A 124 11.35 16.33 -5.31
C LYS A 124 11.98 16.75 -3.97
N THR A 125 11.86 15.95 -2.91
CA THR A 125 12.36 16.37 -1.59
C THR A 125 13.87 16.63 -1.56
N VAL A 126 14.64 16.04 -2.48
CA VAL A 126 16.09 16.24 -2.61
C VAL A 126 16.50 17.17 -3.77
N SER A 127 15.60 17.45 -4.71
CA SER A 127 15.96 18.18 -5.95
C SER A 127 15.50 19.63 -6.01
N GLN A 128 14.65 20.08 -5.10
CA GLN A 128 14.07 21.43 -5.19
C GLN A 128 15.06 22.54 -4.84
N LEU A 129 16.01 22.29 -3.93
CA LEU A 129 16.99 23.28 -3.47
C LEU A 129 18.37 22.62 -3.25
N PRO A 130 19.49 23.32 -3.52
CA PRO A 130 20.83 22.75 -3.32
C PRO A 130 21.13 22.53 -1.84
N ASN A 131 21.87 21.45 -1.54
CA ASN A 131 22.35 21.08 -0.20
C ASN A 131 21.24 20.99 0.88
N ARG A 132 20.02 20.64 0.48
CA ARG A 132 18.87 20.52 1.38
C ARG A 132 18.03 19.30 1.04
N ILE A 133 17.42 18.73 2.07
CA ILE A 133 16.44 17.67 1.94
C ILE A 133 15.21 18.12 2.72
N PHE A 134 14.04 18.12 2.08
CA PHE A 134 12.78 18.27 2.80
C PHE A 134 12.45 16.95 3.49
N VAL A 135 12.09 17.00 4.77
CA VAL A 135 11.82 15.79 5.58
C VAL A 135 10.38 15.71 6.09
N GLN A 136 9.60 16.78 5.93
CA GLN A 136 8.19 16.82 6.32
C GLN A 136 7.43 17.93 5.57
N VAL A 137 6.13 17.71 5.34
CA VAL A 137 5.14 18.73 4.93
C VAL A 137 3.88 18.59 5.78
N ARG A 138 3.32 19.71 6.24
CA ARG A 138 2.09 19.81 7.06
C ARG A 138 1.06 20.68 6.36
#